data_AF-A0A419GGX1-F1
#
_entry.id   AF-A0A419GGX1-F1
#
_cell.length_a   1.000
_cell.length_b   1.000
_cell.length_c   1.000
_cell.angle_alpha   90.00
_cell.angle_beta   90.00
_cell.angle_gamma   90.00
#
_symmetry.space_group_name_H-M   'P 1'
#
loop_
_entity.id
_entity.type
_entity.pdbx_description
1 polymer ?
#
loop_
_entity_poly.entity_id
_entity_poly.type
_entity_poly.pdbx_seq_one_letter_code
_entity_poly.pdbx_strand_id
1 'polypeptide(L)'
;MEDVIQNFVEGLLEKSGINDMPEEFKKEQLENLKIQVEQRLGMMAISELDEAGITAFEDFMSKNQAPDSQKMMEFFNAQISGFETKVQETLTKFGQEFVKGVADLKGTKLSQ
;
A
#
# COMPACT_ATOMS: atom_id res chain seq x y z
N MET A 1 -9.65 -5.55 -0.10
CA MET A 1 -8.44 -4.71 0.00
C MET A 1 -8.35 -3.73 -1.16
N GLU A 2 -8.76 -4.14 -2.37
CA GLU A 2 -8.81 -3.27 -3.56
C GLU A 2 -9.51 -1.93 -3.29
N ASP A 3 -10.69 -1.90 -2.66
CA ASP A 3 -11.37 -0.63 -2.35
C ASP A 3 -10.62 0.27 -1.36
N VAL A 4 -9.98 -0.27 -0.33
CA VAL A 4 -9.26 0.55 0.68
C VAL A 4 -8.00 1.16 0.08
N ILE A 5 -7.23 0.34 -0.64
CA ILE A 5 -6.02 0.79 -1.34
C ILE A 5 -6.42 1.74 -2.46
N GLN A 6 -7.46 1.43 -3.21
CA GLN A 6 -7.97 2.28 -4.28
C GLN A 6 -8.39 3.66 -3.76
N ASN A 7 -9.27 3.72 -2.75
CA ASN A 7 -9.70 4.98 -2.14
C ASN A 7 -8.52 5.79 -1.59
N PHE A 8 -7.54 5.11 -0.99
CA PHE A 8 -6.33 5.74 -0.49
C PHE A 8 -5.46 6.32 -1.62
N VAL A 9 -5.24 5.56 -2.70
CA VAL A 9 -4.45 5.97 -3.87
C VAL A 9 -5.15 7.10 -4.63
N GLU A 10 -6.47 7.03 -4.81
CA GLU A 10 -7.26 8.11 -5.42
C GLU A 10 -7.14 9.40 -4.60
N GLY A 11 -7.32 9.33 -3.28
CA GLY A 11 -7.14 10.49 -2.40
C GLY A 11 -5.70 11.04 -2.41
N LEU A 12 -4.70 10.19 -2.65
CA LEU A 12 -3.30 10.60 -2.83
C LEU A 12 -3.07 11.36 -4.13
N LEU A 13 -3.65 10.88 -5.23
CA LEU A 13 -3.58 11.52 -6.55
C LEU A 13 -4.25 12.90 -6.53
N GLU A 14 -5.38 13.03 -5.82
CA GLU A 14 -6.04 14.31 -5.59
C GLU A 14 -5.16 15.27 -4.77
N LYS A 15 -4.65 14.82 -3.61
CA LYS A 15 -3.81 15.66 -2.73
C LYS A 15 -2.48 16.10 -3.36
N SER A 16 -1.94 15.29 -4.26
CA SER A 16 -0.68 15.59 -4.97
C SER A 16 -0.89 16.50 -6.19
N GLY A 17 -2.15 16.74 -6.59
CA GLY A 17 -2.49 17.50 -7.80
C GLY A 17 -2.13 16.75 -9.08
N ILE A 18 -2.02 15.42 -9.02
CA ILE A 18 -1.82 14.56 -10.20
C ILE A 18 -3.15 14.37 -10.94
N ASN A 19 -4.28 14.67 -10.29
CA ASN A 19 -5.60 14.61 -10.93
C ASN A 19 -5.79 15.61 -12.09
N ASP A 20 -4.87 16.55 -12.32
CA ASP A 20 -4.87 17.40 -13.52
C ASP A 20 -4.10 16.81 -14.71
N MET A 21 -3.44 15.66 -14.53
CA MET A 21 -2.66 15.00 -15.58
C MET A 21 -3.54 14.19 -16.56
N PRO A 22 -3.03 13.78 -17.73
CA PRO A 22 -3.78 12.96 -18.70
C PRO A 22 -4.29 11.65 -18.08
N GLU A 23 -5.45 11.17 -18.51
CA GLU A 23 -6.07 9.95 -17.95
C GLU A 23 -5.18 8.71 -18.03
N GLU A 24 -4.43 8.52 -19.13
CA GLU A 24 -3.45 7.44 -19.25
C GLU A 24 -2.38 7.52 -18.16
N PHE A 25 -1.87 8.73 -17.88
CA PHE A 25 -0.88 8.94 -16.84
C PHE A 25 -1.47 8.72 -15.46
N LYS A 26 -2.71 9.16 -15.20
CA LYS A 26 -3.40 8.89 -13.93
C LYS A 26 -3.56 7.39 -13.70
N LYS A 27 -4.00 6.66 -14.73
CA LYS A 27 -4.25 5.23 -14.64
C LYS A 27 -2.96 4.46 -14.36
N GLU A 28 -1.89 4.76 -15.09
CA GLU A 28 -0.56 4.17 -14.86
C GLU A 28 -0.07 4.47 -13.43
N GLN A 29 -0.20 5.72 -12.97
CA GLN A 29 0.19 6.08 -11.61
C GLN A 29 -0.67 5.42 -10.54
N LEU A 30 -1.96 5.26 -10.79
CA LEU A 30 -2.88 4.57 -9.88
C LEU A 30 -2.52 3.09 -9.76
N GLU A 31 -2.23 2.41 -10.86
CA GLU A 31 -1.77 1.01 -10.86
C GLU A 31 -0.42 0.87 -10.16
N ASN A 32 0.55 1.74 -10.48
CA ASN A 32 1.86 1.73 -9.82
C ASN A 32 1.77 2.02 -8.31
N LEU A 33 0.90 2.93 -7.90
CA LEU A 33 0.68 3.24 -6.50
C LEU A 33 -0.01 2.09 -5.77
N LYS A 34 -0.99 1.44 -6.40
CA LYS A 34 -1.63 0.23 -5.85
C LYS A 34 -0.59 -0.85 -5.56
N ILE A 35 0.25 -1.17 -6.55
CA ILE A 35 1.32 -2.17 -6.41
C ILE A 35 2.28 -1.81 -5.28
N GLN A 36 2.74 -0.55 -5.21
CA GLN A 36 3.65 -0.10 -4.15
C GLN A 36 3.03 -0.19 -2.76
N VAL A 37 1.74 0.16 -2.65
CA VAL A 37 1.00 0.03 -1.39
C VAL A 37 0.86 -1.43 -1.00
N GLU A 38 0.46 -2.31 -1.92
CA GLU A 38 0.36 -3.74 -1.67
C GLU A 38 1.70 -4.35 -1.23
N GLN A 39 2.80 -3.99 -1.90
CA GLN A 39 4.13 -4.43 -1.53
C GLN A 39 4.54 -3.95 -0.13
N ARG A 40 4.30 -2.67 0.20
CA ARG A 40 4.62 -2.13 1.53
C ARG A 40 3.78 -2.79 2.63
N LEU A 41 2.48 -2.99 2.38
CA LEU A 41 1.60 -3.66 3.32
C LEU A 41 2.00 -5.13 3.51
N GLY A 42 2.36 -5.83 2.44
CA GLY A 42 2.87 -7.20 2.50
C GLY A 42 4.17 -7.30 3.29
N MET A 43 5.13 -6.40 3.04
CA MET A 43 6.39 -6.37 3.79
C MET A 43 6.18 -6.03 5.27
N MET A 44 5.30 -5.06 5.57
CA MET A 44 4.93 -4.73 6.94
C MET A 44 4.32 -5.94 7.64
N ALA A 45 3.37 -6.60 6.98
CA ALA A 45 2.69 -7.75 7.53
C ALA A 45 3.68 -8.89 7.83
N ILE A 46 4.56 -9.23 6.89
CA ILE A 46 5.58 -10.27 7.08
C ILE A 46 6.56 -9.91 8.21
N SER A 47 6.93 -8.62 8.33
CA SER A 47 7.84 -8.15 9.39
C SER A 47 7.24 -8.21 10.79
N GLU A 48 5.91 -8.26 10.88
CA GLU A 48 5.15 -8.34 12.14
C GLU A 48 4.79 -9.78 12.51
N LEU A 49 5.06 -10.74 11.62
CA LEU A 49 4.90 -12.16 11.95
C LEU A 49 6.07 -12.63 12.80
N ASP A 50 5.75 -13.16 13.98
CA ASP A 50 6.68 -13.98 14.76
C ASP A 50 6.95 -15.33 14.07
N GLU A 51 7.90 -16.13 14.57
CA GLU A 51 8.25 -17.46 14.01
C GLU A 51 7.03 -18.36 13.75
N ALA A 52 6.07 -18.37 14.67
CA ALA A 52 4.82 -19.11 14.51
C ALA A 52 3.93 -18.55 13.38
N GLY A 53 3.89 -17.23 13.23
CA GLY A 53 3.19 -16.53 12.17
C GLY A 53 3.80 -16.79 10.78
N ILE A 54 5.14 -16.87 10.71
CA ILE A 54 5.86 -17.23 9.47
C ILE A 54 5.52 -18.66 9.06
N THR A 55 5.55 -19.62 10.00
CA THR A 55 5.19 -21.01 9.70
C THR A 55 3.72 -21.12 9.23
N ALA A 56 2.82 -20.38 9.88
CA ALA A 56 1.42 -20.32 9.46
C ALA A 56 1.24 -19.67 8.07
N PHE A 57 2.08 -18.68 7.73
CA PHE A 57 2.08 -18.03 6.43
C PHE A 57 2.56 -18.97 5.32
N GLU A 58 3.62 -19.73 5.58
CA GLU A 58 4.13 -20.76 4.65
C GLU A 58 3.07 -21.84 4.37
N ASP A 59 2.38 -22.31 5.42
CA ASP A 59 1.28 -23.28 5.28
C ASP A 59 0.08 -22.67 4.53
N PHE A 60 -0.28 -21.42 4.84
CA PHE A 60 -1.33 -20.69 4.13
C PHE A 60 -1.04 -20.53 2.64
N MET A 61 0.18 -20.13 2.29
CA MET A 61 0.64 -19.99 0.90
C MET A 61 0.76 -21.33 0.18
N SER A 62 1.13 -22.40 0.90
CA SER A 62 1.18 -23.76 0.34
C SER A 62 -0.22 -24.29 0.01
N LYS A 63 -1.23 -23.91 0.81
CA LYS A 63 -2.64 -24.31 0.61
C LYS A 63 -3.39 -23.41 -0.37
N ASN A 64 -2.97 -22.17 -0.52
CA ASN A 64 -3.58 -21.19 -1.43
C ASN A 64 -2.51 -20.72 -2.41
N GLN A 65 -2.36 -21.42 -3.54
CA GLN A 65 -1.52 -20.92 -4.63
C GLN A 65 -2.09 -19.59 -5.13
N ALA A 66 -1.37 -18.50 -4.88
CA ALA A 66 -1.80 -17.12 -5.16
C ALA A 66 -3.13 -16.77 -4.45
N PRO A 67 -3.11 -16.59 -3.11
CA PRO A 67 -4.28 -16.13 -2.40
C PRO A 67 -4.62 -14.72 -2.88
N ASP A 68 -5.92 -14.46 -3.09
CA ASP A 68 -6.41 -13.13 -3.38
C ASP A 68 -6.14 -12.17 -2.21
N SER A 69 -6.11 -10.86 -2.51
CA SER A 69 -5.77 -9.83 -1.54
C SER A 69 -6.71 -9.79 -0.33
N GLN A 70 -7.93 -10.35 -0.42
CA GLN A 70 -8.84 -10.44 0.72
C GLN A 70 -8.41 -11.55 1.69
N LYS A 71 -8.13 -12.75 1.19
CA LYS A 71 -7.67 -13.88 2.03
C LYS A 71 -6.35 -13.59 2.73
N MET A 72 -5.42 -12.93 2.04
CA MET A 72 -4.18 -12.44 2.66
C MET A 72 -4.45 -11.53 3.85
N MET A 73 -5.41 -10.62 3.70
CA MET A 73 -5.79 -9.68 4.75
C MET A 73 -6.40 -10.38 5.97
N GLU A 74 -7.30 -11.33 5.74
CA GLU A 74 -7.93 -12.11 6.80
C GLU A 74 -6.88 -12.92 7.57
N PHE A 75 -5.92 -13.52 6.86
CA PHE A 75 -4.79 -14.20 7.49
C PHE A 75 -3.97 -13.26 8.37
N PHE A 76 -3.53 -12.11 7.83
CA PHE A 76 -2.73 -11.17 8.58
C PHE A 76 -3.49 -10.54 9.75
N ASN A 77 -4.78 -10.23 9.59
CA ASN A 77 -5.60 -9.70 10.68
C ASN A 77 -5.80 -10.71 11.81
N ALA A 78 -5.80 -12.01 11.49
CA ALA A 78 -5.87 -13.07 12.49
C ALA A 78 -4.54 -13.32 13.21
N GLN A 79 -3.40 -13.09 12.54
CA GLN A 79 -2.07 -13.34 13.11
C GLN A 79 -1.46 -12.12 13.80
N ILE A 80 -1.73 -10.92 13.29
CA ILE A 80 -1.09 -9.67 13.73
C ILE A 80 -2.08 -8.87 14.58
N SER A 81 -1.77 -8.72 15.87
CA SER A 81 -2.57 -7.89 16.77
C SER A 81 -2.47 -6.42 16.36
N GLY A 82 -3.63 -5.78 16.16
CA GLY A 82 -3.69 -4.39 15.71
C GLY A 82 -3.28 -4.20 14.24
N PHE A 83 -3.43 -5.24 13.42
CA PHE A 83 -3.10 -5.19 11.99
C PHE A 83 -3.73 -4.00 11.27
N GLU A 84 -5.03 -3.75 11.45
CA GLU A 84 -5.73 -2.61 10.83
C GLU A 84 -5.09 -1.26 11.19
N THR A 85 -4.70 -1.07 12.46
CA THR A 85 -4.01 0.16 12.89
C THR A 85 -2.65 0.29 12.21
N LYS A 86 -1.87 -0.79 12.15
CA LYS A 86 -0.57 -0.80 11.46
C LYS A 86 -0.72 -0.52 9.97
N VAL A 87 -1.72 -1.12 9.31
CA VAL A 87 -2.08 -0.82 7.91
C VAL A 87 -2.36 0.66 7.75
N GLN A 88 -3.22 1.25 8.59
CA GLN A 88 -3.52 2.68 8.54
C GLN A 88 -2.28 3.55 8.77
N GLU A 89 -1.40 3.20 9.70
CA GLU A 89 -0.15 3.92 9.94
C GLU A 89 0.81 3.82 8.75
N THR A 90 0.98 2.63 8.17
CA THR A 90 1.81 2.42 6.98
C THR A 90 1.30 3.22 5.79
N LEU A 91 -0.01 3.18 5.54
CA LEU A 91 -0.67 3.98 4.50
C LEU A 91 -0.49 5.48 4.78
N THR A 92 -0.74 5.93 6.01
CA THR A 92 -0.59 7.35 6.37
C THR A 92 0.84 7.85 6.17
N LYS A 93 1.84 7.08 6.62
CA LYS A 93 3.26 7.40 6.42
C LYS A 93 3.59 7.45 4.93
N PHE A 94 3.21 6.43 4.17
CA PHE A 94 3.45 6.39 2.73
C PHE A 94 2.79 7.59 2.01
N GLY A 95 1.55 7.94 2.39
CA GLY A 95 0.86 9.07 1.79
C GLY A 95 1.53 10.40 2.10
N GLN A 96 2.01 10.59 3.33
CA GLN A 96 2.80 11.76 3.69
C GLN A 96 4.14 11.82 2.94
N GLU A 97 4.86 10.71 2.84
CA GLU A 97 6.10 10.60 2.07
C GLU A 97 5.88 10.91 0.59
N PHE A 98 4.81 10.38 0.00
CA PHE A 98 4.47 10.62 -1.40
C PHE A 98 4.11 12.08 -1.65
N VAL A 99 3.21 12.67 -0.87
CA VAL A 99 2.84 14.09 -1.01
C VAL A 99 4.05 14.99 -0.81
N LYS A 100 4.90 14.67 0.17
CA LYS A 100 6.15 15.41 0.39
C LYS A 100 7.10 15.25 -0.78
N GLY A 101 7.28 14.04 -1.32
CA GLY A 101 8.12 13.78 -2.49
C GLY A 101 7.63 14.51 -3.75
N VAL A 102 6.31 14.54 -3.97
CA VAL A 102 5.71 15.32 -5.07
C VAL A 102 5.88 16.82 -4.85
N ALA A 103 5.70 17.31 -3.62
CA ALA A 103 5.91 18.72 -3.29
C ALA A 103 7.38 19.13 -3.46
N ASP A 104 8.31 18.27 -3.06
CA ASP A 104 9.75 18.45 -3.23
C ASP A 104 10.14 18.45 -4.72
N LEU A 105 9.61 17.52 -5.52
CA LEU A 105 9.77 17.52 -6.98
C LEU A 105 9.22 18.79 -7.64
N LYS A 106 8.06 19.29 -7.19
CA LYS A 106 7.49 20.57 -7.66
C LYS A 106 8.32 21.78 -7.22
N GLY A 107 8.86 21.77 -6.00
CA GLY A 107 9.72 22.82 -5.46
C GLY A 107 11.12 22.84 -6.10
N THR A 108 11.64 21.68 -6.49
CA THR A 108 12.98 21.55 -7.10
C THR A 108 12.98 21.94 -8.58
N LYS A 109 11.83 21.86 -9.27
CA LYS A 109 11.67 22.26 -10.68
C LYS A 109 11.43 23.75 -10.95
N LEU A 110 11.52 24.62 -9.94
CA LEU A 110 11.40 26.09 -10.10
C LEU A 110 12.70 26.86 -9.82
N SER A 111 13.81 26.17 -9.58
CA SER A 111 15.12 26.81 -9.31
C SER A 111 16.23 26.33 -10.24
N GLN A 112 15.96 26.13 -11.54
CA GLN A 112 16.98 26.13 -12.59
C GLN A 112 16.45 26.71 -13.90
#